data_AF-A0A1H2SSI1-F1
#
_entry.id   AF-A0A1H2SSI1-F1
#
_cell.length_a   1.000
_cell.length_b   1.000
_cell.length_c   1.000
_cell.angle_alpha   90.00
_cell.angle_beta   90.00
_cell.angle_gamma   90.00
#
_symmetry.space_group_name_H-M   'P 1'
#
loop_
_entity.id
_entity.type
_entity.pdbx_description
1 polymer ?
#
loop_
_entity_poly.entity_id
_entity_poly.type
_entity_poly.pdbx_seq_one_letter_code
_entity_poly.pdbx_strand_id
1 'polypeptide(L)'
;MKKKLIVFLALLMVGCSASKKITLKKTVTIEFYSISECAQCQVFKKKALPYFKERYGKKVIIKMYDMDEESTKSHYDEALKHLQEWDEAFYGQSPFLYVKNHFAYLGYNAGDEEWIAKDIEASLNKEKLSKRLEGHRFLYQK
;
A
#
# COMPACT_ATOMS: atom_id res chain seq x y z
N MET A 1 -27.60 -5.41 -54.77
CA MET A 1 -26.39 -5.96 -54.11
C MET A 1 -25.41 -4.83 -53.87
N LYS A 2 -25.05 -4.51 -52.61
CA LYS A 2 -23.80 -3.84 -52.22
C LYS A 2 -23.73 -3.73 -50.68
N LYS A 3 -23.06 -4.74 -50.14
CA LYS A 3 -22.24 -4.87 -48.92
C LYS A 3 -22.49 -3.90 -47.76
N LYS A 4 -22.81 -4.55 -46.63
CA LYS A 4 -22.77 -4.08 -45.24
C LYS A 4 -21.47 -3.32 -44.93
N LEU A 5 -21.57 -2.23 -44.16
CA LEU A 5 -20.50 -1.80 -43.27
C LEU A 5 -21.12 -1.31 -41.96
N ILE A 6 -21.40 -2.25 -41.07
CA ILE A 6 -21.67 -1.96 -39.66
C ILE A 6 -20.32 -1.57 -39.06
N VAL A 7 -20.10 -0.28 -38.87
CA VAL A 7 -18.94 0.20 -38.12
C VAL A 7 -19.31 0.12 -36.64
N PHE A 8 -18.95 -1.01 -36.02
CA PHE A 8 -18.83 -1.11 -34.57
C PHE A 8 -17.66 -0.22 -34.13
N LEU A 9 -17.93 1.07 -33.93
CA LEU A 9 -17.03 1.92 -33.17
C LEU A 9 -17.31 1.63 -31.69
N ALA A 10 -16.81 0.49 -31.21
CA ALA A 10 -16.59 0.25 -29.80
C ALA A 10 -15.55 1.27 -29.36
N LEU A 11 -16.02 2.47 -29.01
CA LEU A 11 -15.25 3.48 -28.35
C LEU A 11 -14.80 2.85 -27.04
N LEU A 12 -13.56 2.38 -27.07
CA LEU A 12 -12.79 1.90 -25.94
C LEU A 12 -13.12 2.83 -24.78
N MET A 13 -13.81 2.28 -23.77
CA MET A 13 -13.88 2.89 -22.47
C MET A 13 -12.44 3.06 -22.02
N VAL A 14 -11.87 4.23 -22.28
CA VAL A 14 -10.74 4.72 -21.52
C VAL A 14 -11.31 4.92 -20.13
N GLY A 15 -11.38 3.83 -19.38
CA GLY A 15 -11.56 3.85 -17.95
C GLY A 15 -10.35 4.59 -17.41
N CYS A 16 -10.40 5.92 -17.44
CA CYS A 16 -9.70 6.73 -16.48
C CYS A 16 -10.24 6.25 -15.13
N SER A 17 -9.57 5.27 -14.54
CA SER A 17 -9.72 4.93 -13.13
C SER A 17 -9.17 6.09 -12.32
N ALA A 18 -9.79 7.27 -12.45
CA ALA A 18 -9.59 8.36 -11.51
C ALA A 18 -9.95 7.77 -10.17
N SER A 19 -8.95 7.67 -9.29
CA SER A 19 -9.16 7.02 -8.00
C SER A 19 -10.27 7.79 -7.29
N LYS A 20 -11.38 7.12 -6.97
CA LYS A 20 -12.49 7.79 -6.30
C LYS A 20 -11.93 8.35 -4.99
N LYS A 21 -11.96 9.68 -4.85
CA LYS A 21 -11.52 10.35 -3.61
C LYS A 21 -12.39 9.87 -2.46
N ILE A 22 -11.75 9.46 -1.37
CA ILE A 22 -12.40 9.00 -0.14
C ILE A 22 -11.88 9.83 1.02
N THR A 23 -12.80 10.35 1.83
CA THR A 23 -12.46 11.02 3.08
C THR A 23 -12.38 9.98 4.21
N LEU A 24 -11.18 9.73 4.72
CA LEU A 24 -10.99 8.89 5.90
C LEU A 24 -11.50 9.59 7.17
N LYS A 25 -12.14 8.83 8.06
CA LYS A 25 -12.62 9.32 9.36
C LYS A 25 -11.48 9.81 10.26
N LYS A 26 -10.31 9.17 10.16
CA LYS A 26 -9.10 9.50 10.93
C LYS A 26 -7.91 9.63 9.99
N THR A 27 -6.91 10.39 10.42
CA THR A 27 -5.63 10.45 9.71
C THR A 27 -4.87 9.15 9.93
N VAL A 28 -4.35 8.56 8.86
CA VAL A 28 -3.52 7.36 8.87
C VAL A 28 -2.08 7.73 8.58
N THR A 29 -1.14 7.16 9.32
CA THR A 29 0.30 7.28 9.03
C THR A 29 0.80 5.97 8.44
N ILE A 30 1.37 6.03 7.25
CA ILE A 30 2.09 4.94 6.60
C ILE A 30 3.57 5.23 6.74
N GLU A 31 4.30 4.35 7.42
CA GLU A 31 5.76 4.38 7.53
C GLU A 31 6.30 3.36 6.53
N PHE A 32 7.00 3.84 5.51
CA PHE A 32 7.51 3.06 4.40
C PHE A 32 9.02 2.91 4.54
N TYR A 33 9.47 1.68 4.75
CA TYR A 33 10.87 1.33 4.91
C TYR A 33 11.36 0.67 3.62
N SER A 34 12.47 1.18 3.08
CA SER A 34 13.05 0.72 1.83
C SER A 34 14.57 0.81 1.86
N ILE A 35 15.24 -0.03 1.09
CA ILE A 35 16.65 0.15 0.71
C ILE A 35 16.74 0.71 -0.71
N SER A 36 17.89 1.29 -1.06
CA SER A 36 18.16 1.92 -2.36
C SER A 36 17.98 0.99 -3.56
N GLU A 37 18.53 -0.23 -3.49
CA GLU A 37 18.56 -1.23 -4.57
C GLU A 37 17.26 -2.07 -4.71
N CYS A 38 16.20 -1.68 -4.01
CA CYS A 38 14.93 -2.41 -4.02
C CYS A 38 14.03 -1.99 -5.20
N ALA A 39 13.98 -2.81 -6.25
CA ALA A 39 13.14 -2.56 -7.43
C ALA A 39 11.66 -2.34 -7.07
N GLN A 40 11.10 -3.16 -6.18
CA GLN A 40 9.69 -3.05 -5.81
C GLN A 40 9.39 -1.84 -4.94
N CYS A 41 10.40 -1.33 -4.23
CA CYS A 41 10.31 -0.06 -3.52
C CYS A 41 10.18 1.10 -4.52
N GLN A 42 10.89 1.04 -5.65
CA GLN A 42 10.74 2.04 -6.72
C GLN A 42 9.35 1.97 -7.37
N VAL A 43 8.81 0.76 -7.57
CA VAL A 43 7.43 0.60 -8.08
C VAL A 43 6.43 1.18 -7.08
N PHE A 44 6.56 0.88 -5.79
CA PHE A 44 5.70 1.43 -4.74
C PHE A 44 5.73 2.96 -4.72
N LYS A 45 6.93 3.56 -4.75
CA LYS A 45 7.11 5.01 -4.80
C LYS A 45 6.40 5.65 -6.01
N LYS A 46 6.44 4.99 -7.17
CA LYS A 46 5.83 5.48 -8.42
C LYS A 46 4.32 5.25 -8.53
N LYS A 47 3.78 4.22 -7.88
CA LYS A 47 2.39 3.76 -8.07
C LYS A 47 1.52 3.99 -6.83
N ALA A 48 1.93 3.43 -5.70
CA ALA A 48 1.15 3.46 -4.47
C ALA A 48 1.16 4.84 -3.81
N LEU A 49 2.31 5.53 -3.74
CA LEU A 49 2.38 6.85 -3.11
C LEU A 49 1.46 7.89 -3.77
N PRO A 50 1.45 8.06 -5.11
CA PRO A 50 0.50 8.96 -5.76
C PRO A 50 -0.95 8.53 -5.53
N TYR A 51 -1.22 7.22 -5.62
CA TYR A 51 -2.56 6.68 -5.42
C TYR A 51 -3.13 7.03 -4.02
N PHE A 52 -2.37 6.82 -2.95
CA PHE A 52 -2.82 7.17 -1.60
C PHE A 52 -3.01 8.67 -1.41
N LYS A 53 -2.11 9.50 -1.95
CA LYS A 53 -2.22 10.96 -1.89
C LYS A 53 -3.45 11.47 -2.64
N GLU A 54 -3.72 10.94 -3.83
CA GLU A 54 -4.90 11.30 -4.61
C GLU A 54 -6.19 10.86 -3.91
N ARG A 55 -6.21 9.63 -3.41
CA ARG A 55 -7.38 9.02 -2.79
C ARG A 55 -7.75 9.66 -1.45
N TYR A 56 -6.78 9.92 -0.59
CA TYR A 56 -7.01 10.32 0.82
C TYR A 56 -6.61 11.77 1.14
N GLY A 57 -5.86 12.43 0.26
CA GLY A 57 -5.39 13.80 0.47
C GLY A 57 -4.65 13.95 1.80
N LYS A 58 -5.04 14.97 2.59
CA LYS A 58 -4.40 15.29 3.88
C LYS A 58 -4.68 14.27 5.00
N LYS A 59 -5.53 13.26 4.77
CA LYS A 59 -5.83 12.21 5.75
C LYS A 59 -4.85 11.03 5.69
N VAL A 60 -3.89 11.04 4.77
CA VAL A 60 -2.75 10.13 4.80
C VAL A 60 -1.46 10.92 4.99
N ILE A 61 -0.65 10.49 5.96
CA ILE A 61 0.72 10.95 6.16
C ILE A 61 1.61 9.79 5.75
N ILE A 62 2.55 10.02 4.85
CA ILE A 62 3.51 8.99 4.45
C ILE A 62 4.89 9.44 4.87
N LYS A 63 5.52 8.65 5.74
CA LYS A 63 6.91 8.82 6.15
C LYS A 63 7.74 7.76 5.44
N MET A 64 8.91 8.15 4.96
CA MET A 64 9.81 7.27 4.24
C MET A 64 11.11 7.17 5.03
N TYR A 65 11.58 5.94 5.22
CA TYR A 65 12.79 5.64 5.96
C TYR A 65 13.69 4.79 5.07
N ASP A 66 14.95 5.23 4.94
CA ASP A 66 15.97 4.49 4.22
C ASP A 66 16.67 3.53 5.18
N MET A 67 16.51 2.23 4.97
CA MET A 67 17.11 1.20 5.84
C MET A 67 18.61 1.02 5.57
N ASP A 68 19.17 1.63 4.52
CA ASP A 68 20.61 1.74 4.34
C ASP A 68 21.24 2.78 5.31
N GLU A 69 20.42 3.65 5.91
CA GLU A 69 20.85 4.63 6.91
C GLU A 69 20.77 4.05 8.34
N GLU A 70 21.87 4.11 9.10
CA GLU A 70 21.94 3.60 10.48
C GLU A 70 20.88 4.21 11.42
N SER A 71 20.56 5.48 11.22
CA SER A 71 19.55 6.24 11.98
C SER A 71 18.15 5.61 11.90
N THR A 72 17.84 4.92 10.81
CA THR A 72 16.54 4.28 10.58
C THR A 72 16.34 3.02 11.40
N LYS A 73 17.42 2.30 11.74
CA LYS A 73 17.32 0.97 12.39
C LYS A 73 16.48 0.99 13.66
N SER A 74 16.78 1.93 14.57
CA SER A 74 16.02 2.08 15.83
C SER A 74 14.52 2.31 15.62
N HIS A 75 14.16 3.00 14.55
CA HIS A 75 12.77 3.29 14.20
C HIS A 75 12.09 2.05 13.58
N TYR A 76 12.82 1.30 12.76
CA TYR A 76 12.36 0.03 12.20
C TYR A 76 12.15 -1.02 13.30
N ASP A 77 13.14 -1.22 14.16
CA ASP A 77 13.08 -2.14 15.30
C ASP A 77 11.88 -1.83 16.20
N GLU A 78 11.62 -0.54 16.46
CA GLU A 78 10.46 -0.13 17.23
C GLU A 78 9.15 -0.49 16.53
N ALA A 79 9.04 -0.34 15.21
CA ALA A 79 7.85 -0.75 14.47
C ALA A 79 7.59 -2.26 14.56
N LEU A 80 8.63 -3.08 14.50
CA LEU A 80 8.53 -4.54 14.55
C LEU A 80 8.00 -5.06 15.89
N LYS A 81 8.33 -4.40 17.01
CA LYS A 81 7.85 -4.79 18.36
C LYS A 81 6.33 -4.79 18.49
N HIS A 82 5.62 -4.03 17.66
CA HIS A 82 4.16 -3.95 17.71
C HIS A 82 3.47 -5.03 16.86
N LEU A 83 4.22 -5.90 16.18
CA LEU A 83 3.67 -6.89 15.27
C LEU A 83 3.55 -8.27 15.93
N GLN A 84 2.46 -8.95 15.62
CA GLN A 84 2.25 -10.35 16.00
C GLN A 84 3.07 -11.25 15.07
N GLU A 85 3.61 -12.33 15.65
CA GLU A 85 4.24 -13.41 14.88
C GLU A 85 5.32 -12.91 13.90
N TRP A 86 6.03 -11.84 14.28
CA TRP A 86 7.17 -11.35 13.51
C TRP A 86 8.29 -12.40 13.54
N ASP A 87 8.81 -12.73 12.36
CA ASP A 87 9.95 -13.62 12.19
C ASP A 87 11.18 -12.81 11.81
N GLU A 88 12.24 -12.93 12.61
CA GLU A 88 13.54 -12.28 12.37
C GLU A 88 14.16 -12.66 11.02
N ALA A 89 13.76 -13.78 10.41
CA ALA A 89 14.16 -14.13 9.05
C ALA A 89 13.71 -13.07 8.00
N PHE A 90 12.71 -12.24 8.33
CA PHE A 90 12.23 -11.14 7.51
C PHE A 90 12.91 -9.80 7.81
N TYR A 91 13.83 -9.73 8.77
CA TYR A 91 14.51 -8.49 9.13
C TYR A 91 15.27 -7.87 7.95
N GLY A 92 15.12 -6.56 7.77
CA GLY A 92 15.74 -5.80 6.68
C GLY A 92 15.15 -6.05 5.28
N GLN A 93 14.20 -6.98 5.13
CA GLN A 93 13.54 -7.19 3.84
C GLN A 93 12.65 -6.00 3.47
N SER A 94 12.60 -5.67 2.18
CA SER A 94 11.88 -4.49 1.70
C SER A 94 11.19 -4.74 0.35
N PRO A 95 10.15 -3.96 -0.01
CA PRO A 95 9.56 -2.86 0.76
C PRO A 95 8.80 -3.36 1.99
N PHE A 96 8.91 -2.63 3.10
CA PHE A 96 8.11 -2.87 4.29
C PHE A 96 7.20 -1.67 4.57
N LEU A 97 5.90 -1.93 4.65
CA LEU A 97 4.86 -0.92 4.77
C LEU A 97 4.20 -1.07 6.13
N TYR A 98 4.43 -0.14 7.04
CA TYR A 98 3.85 -0.14 8.37
C TYR A 98 2.70 0.86 8.45
N VAL A 99 1.47 0.37 8.51
CA VAL A 99 0.27 1.19 8.69
C VAL A 99 0.04 1.33 10.19
N LYS A 100 0.49 2.46 10.74
CA LYS A 100 0.62 2.67 12.17
C LYS A 100 -0.70 2.43 12.93
N ASN A 101 -0.64 1.58 13.95
CA ASN A 101 -1.71 1.07 14.80
C ASN A 101 -2.77 0.21 14.10
N HIS A 102 -2.46 -0.34 12.91
CA HIS A 102 -3.40 -1.14 12.13
C HIS A 102 -2.83 -2.49 11.70
N PHE A 103 -1.82 -2.50 10.83
CA PHE A 103 -1.16 -3.70 10.28
C PHE A 103 0.13 -3.30 9.55
N ALA A 104 0.91 -4.28 9.11
CA ALA A 104 2.03 -4.08 8.21
C ALA A 104 2.01 -5.05 7.03
N TYR A 105 2.74 -4.71 5.96
CA TYR A 105 2.99 -5.58 4.82
C TYR A 105 4.48 -5.72 4.54
N LEU A 106 4.92 -6.93 4.21
CA LEU A 106 6.22 -7.19 3.62
C LEU A 106 6.09 -7.56 2.15
N GLY A 107 6.75 -6.76 1.30
CA GLY A 107 6.66 -6.86 -0.15
C GLY A 107 5.55 -5.99 -0.72
N TYR A 108 5.61 -5.80 -2.04
CA TYR A 108 4.62 -5.06 -2.81
C TYR A 108 4.70 -5.47 -4.27
N ASN A 109 3.54 -5.68 -4.90
CA ASN A 109 3.42 -5.81 -6.35
C ASN A 109 2.61 -4.65 -6.93
N ALA A 110 2.91 -4.26 -8.17
CA ALA A 110 2.11 -3.28 -8.89
C ALA A 110 0.63 -3.71 -8.93
N GLY A 111 -0.28 -2.82 -8.55
CA GLY A 111 -1.72 -3.09 -8.44
C GLY A 111 -2.18 -3.45 -7.02
N ASP A 112 -1.27 -3.68 -6.07
CA ASP A 112 -1.64 -3.92 -4.67
C ASP A 112 -2.12 -2.64 -3.97
N GLU A 113 -1.84 -1.44 -4.49
CA GLU A 113 -2.24 -0.16 -3.90
C GLU A 113 -3.75 -0.05 -3.64
N GLU A 114 -4.59 -0.61 -4.52
CA GLU A 114 -6.03 -0.65 -4.32
C GLU A 114 -6.44 -1.56 -3.16
N TRP A 115 -5.75 -2.68 -2.99
CA TRP A 115 -6.02 -3.65 -1.92
C TRP A 115 -5.49 -3.16 -0.58
N ILE A 116 -4.32 -2.53 -0.58
CA ILE A 116 -3.79 -1.86 0.61
C ILE A 116 -4.76 -0.76 1.06
N ALA A 117 -5.28 0.04 0.13
CA ALA A 117 -6.29 1.06 0.42
C ALA A 117 -7.59 0.47 1.01
N LYS A 118 -8.09 -0.63 0.45
CA LYS A 118 -9.24 -1.35 1.01
C LYS A 118 -8.98 -1.81 2.44
N ASP A 119 -7.78 -2.29 2.74
CA ASP A 119 -7.44 -2.77 4.08
C ASP A 119 -7.23 -1.62 5.07
N ILE A 120 -6.70 -0.48 4.63
CA ILE A 120 -6.68 0.75 5.43
C ILE A 120 -8.12 1.15 5.80
N GLU A 121 -9.03 1.19 4.83
CA GLU A 121 -10.43 1.56 5.04
C GLU A 121 -11.15 0.56 5.97
N ALA A 122 -10.97 -0.74 5.73
CA ALA A 122 -11.55 -1.81 6.55
C ALA A 122 -11.05 -1.73 7.99
N SER A 123 -9.73 -1.56 8.20
CA SER A 123 -9.15 -1.48 9.54
C SER A 123 -9.69 -0.28 10.33
N LEU A 124 -9.87 0.88 9.69
CA LEU A 124 -10.48 2.07 10.29
C LEU A 124 -11.95 1.86 10.68
N ASN A 125 -12.68 1.04 9.91
CA ASN A 125 -14.08 0.71 10.16
C ASN A 125 -14.27 -0.53 11.04
N LYS A 126 -13.18 -1.17 11.51
CA LYS A 126 -13.20 -2.44 12.26
C LYS A 126 -13.84 -3.59 11.48
N GLU A 127 -13.67 -3.56 10.16
CA GLU A 127 -14.12 -4.60 9.24
C GLU A 127 -13.00 -5.62 8.98
N LYS A 128 -13.38 -6.76 8.39
CA LYS A 128 -12.42 -7.79 8.02
C LYS A 128 -11.54 -7.30 6.87
N LEU A 129 -10.23 -7.41 7.04
CA LEU A 129 -9.26 -7.10 5.99
C LEU A 129 -9.35 -8.10 4.83
N SER A 130 -8.84 -7.70 3.67
CA SER A 130 -8.86 -8.51 2.46
C SER A 130 -8.12 -9.83 2.64
N LYS A 131 -8.58 -10.85 1.91
CA LYS A 131 -7.86 -12.13 1.80
C LYS A 131 -6.67 -12.05 0.86
N ARG A 132 -6.66 -11.10 -0.09
CA ARG A 132 -5.66 -11.05 -1.16
C ARG A 132 -4.25 -10.81 -0.63
N LEU A 133 -4.11 -9.99 0.41
CA LEU A 133 -2.82 -9.62 0.97
C LEU A 133 -2.47 -10.37 2.27
N GLU A 134 -3.28 -11.37 2.65
CA GLU A 134 -3.14 -12.05 3.95
C GLU A 134 -1.77 -12.70 4.13
N GLY A 135 -1.22 -13.35 3.09
CA GLY A 135 0.08 -14.03 3.16
C GLY A 135 1.30 -13.12 3.28
N HIS A 136 1.12 -11.81 3.15
CA HIS A 136 2.19 -10.80 3.27
C HIS A 136 1.94 -9.85 4.45
N ARG A 137 0.87 -10.09 5.23
CA ARG A 137 0.37 -9.17 6.26
C ARG A 137 0.82 -9.59 7.64
N PHE A 138 1.27 -8.62 8.42
CA PHE A 138 1.48 -8.75 9.85
C PHE A 138 0.42 -7.92 10.58
N LEU A 139 -0.19 -8.50 11.61
CA LEU A 139 -1.18 -7.81 12.43
C LEU A 139 -0.52 -7.17 13.65
N TYR A 140 -1.16 -6.15 14.20
CA TYR A 140 -0.72 -5.53 15.45
C TYR A 140 -0.97 -6.43 16.65
N GLN A 141 -0.06 -6.40 17.63
CA GLN A 141 -0.29 -6.94 18.97
C GLN A 141 -1.51 -6.25 19.59
N LYS A 142 -2.34 -7.03 20.29
CA LYS A 142 -3.57 -6.54 20.92
C LYS A 142 -3.30 -6.00 22.31
#